data_AF-A0A9D6Z8N1-F1
#
_entry.id   AF-A0A9D6Z8N1-F1
#
_cell.length_a   1.000
_cell.length_b   1.000
_cell.length_c   1.000
_cell.angle_alpha   90.00
_cell.angle_beta   90.00
_cell.angle_gamma   90.00
#
_symmetry.space_group_name_H-M   'P 1'
#
loop_
_entity.id
_entity.type
_entity.pdbx_description
1 polymer ?
#
loop_
_entity_poly.entity_id
_entity_poly.type
_entity_poly.pdbx_seq_one_letter_code
_entity_poly.pdbx_strand_id
1 'polypeptide(L)'
;MSEENSETLFTVIIAGLKPGADKAKVADGIARIVKNLDAGKTLKRLESLPWTMTRKASRKNAGRLIKYLGKLNCDVEVIPPFEIPAIADVAETQILPGTALLSETQIMSSTQFMPVPDELSKQGSTQTSSGALSKSGPEPSSLDREPERQPEDVSLEPLTLGGILDKTFQICRANLWKLLAIAAIPWLITGLITVALAIVVGIIGLTVHNITNMSITMLVVAGVLIIPSAIVFFIAMFYLAQGAMIHAVSSTYLGRKINIKESYGFVFDRLGKFVLTSLLFTLMIFLATAMISVAGTGFYFLFKIVTPSGWWSAVTWIPLFCVLIYLIIKFVLFDKVIIIEDVAYMGALRRSWSLLTGKAEGGWPRSYWGRLVVLLNLFALISFTIAWLFQMPASLVAALFPLSQLAKTVLTQVLSNLGSLFGQVFGAVCLVIFYYDVRNRKEGFDLEMLAKMDEY
;
A
#
# COMPACT_ATOMS: atom_id res chain seq x y z
N MET A 1 -22.74 26.35 -6.28
CA MET A 1 -23.12 26.65 -7.67
C MET A 1 -21.89 27.15 -8.39
N SER A 2 -21.27 26.28 -9.17
CA SER A 2 -20.27 26.60 -10.18
C SER A 2 -20.21 25.37 -11.08
N GLU A 3 -20.61 25.57 -12.33
CA GLU A 3 -21.02 24.59 -13.33
C GLU A 3 -20.11 23.37 -13.41
N GLU A 4 -20.72 22.21 -13.20
CA GLU A 4 -20.14 20.90 -13.45
C GLU A 4 -19.98 20.75 -14.97
N ASN A 5 -18.74 20.86 -15.43
CA ASN A 5 -18.29 20.60 -16.80
C ASN A 5 -19.11 19.46 -17.43
N SER A 6 -19.96 19.80 -18.39
CA SER A 6 -20.43 18.82 -19.35
C SER A 6 -19.19 18.19 -19.98
N GLU A 7 -19.02 16.87 -19.84
CA GLU A 7 -17.93 16.16 -20.51
C GLU A 7 -18.13 16.35 -22.02
N THR A 8 -17.45 17.32 -22.62
CA THR A 8 -17.43 17.48 -24.07
C THR A 8 -16.82 16.20 -24.63
N LEU A 9 -17.64 15.39 -25.30
CA LEU A 9 -17.25 14.14 -25.89
C LEU A 9 -16.55 14.42 -27.23
N PHE A 10 -15.30 13.99 -27.36
CA PHE A 10 -14.47 14.17 -28.55
C PHE A 10 -14.63 12.97 -29.48
N THR A 11 -14.69 13.25 -30.78
CA THR A 11 -14.59 12.24 -31.84
C THR A 11 -13.17 12.22 -32.39
N VAL A 12 -12.51 11.06 -32.37
CA VAL A 12 -11.12 10.88 -32.86
C VAL A 12 -11.15 10.08 -34.16
N ILE A 13 -10.63 10.67 -35.23
CA ILE A 13 -10.62 10.11 -36.59
C ILE A 13 -9.17 9.98 -37.06
N ILE A 14 -8.81 8.82 -37.60
CA ILE A 14 -7.54 8.67 -38.32
C ILE A 14 -7.80 9.11 -39.76
N ALA A 15 -7.20 10.24 -40.15
CA ALA A 15 -7.37 10.86 -41.47
C ALA A 15 -6.37 10.31 -42.51
N GLY A 16 -5.18 9.92 -42.08
CA GLY A 16 -4.09 9.49 -42.97
C GLY A 16 -2.94 8.80 -42.25
N LEU A 17 -1.96 8.32 -43.03
CA LEU A 17 -0.69 7.77 -42.53
C LEU A 17 0.46 8.60 -43.12
N LYS A 18 1.45 8.96 -42.29
CA LYS A 18 2.62 9.72 -42.73
C LYS A 18 3.53 8.87 -43.64
N PRO A 19 4.24 9.48 -44.61
CA PRO A 19 5.11 8.76 -45.52
C PRO A 19 6.25 8.05 -44.76
N GLY A 20 6.35 6.72 -44.90
CA GLY A 20 7.30 5.86 -44.17
C GLY A 20 6.69 5.00 -43.06
N ALA A 21 5.38 5.09 -42.81
CA ALA A 21 4.71 4.25 -41.82
C ALA A 21 4.48 2.81 -42.32
N ASP A 22 4.97 1.83 -41.57
CA ASP A 22 4.72 0.40 -41.80
C ASP A 22 3.29 0.05 -41.34
N LYS A 23 2.39 -0.14 -42.32
CA LYS A 23 0.96 -0.40 -42.09
C LYS A 23 0.70 -1.63 -41.20
N ALA A 24 1.56 -2.64 -41.24
CA ALA A 24 1.42 -3.84 -40.42
C ALA A 24 1.74 -3.56 -38.95
N LYS A 25 2.78 -2.77 -38.68
CA LYS A 25 3.15 -2.35 -37.32
C LYS A 25 2.12 -1.42 -36.70
N VAL A 26 1.55 -0.52 -37.50
CA VAL A 26 0.46 0.36 -37.07
C VAL A 26 -0.80 -0.44 -36.73
N ALA A 27 -1.15 -1.43 -37.56
CA ALA A 27 -2.30 -2.30 -37.30
C ALA A 27 -2.15 -3.12 -36.01
N ASP A 28 -0.96 -3.68 -35.76
CA ASP A 28 -0.67 -4.42 -34.51
C ASP A 28 -0.70 -3.48 -33.29
N GLY A 29 -0.12 -2.29 -33.39
CA GLY A 29 -0.12 -1.28 -32.33
C GLY A 29 -1.51 -0.78 -31.94
N ILE A 30 -2.43 -0.71 -32.91
CA ILE A 30 -3.83 -0.30 -32.67
C ILE A 30 -4.67 -1.48 -32.13
N ALA A 31 -4.47 -2.70 -32.64
CA ALA A 31 -5.18 -3.90 -32.18
C ALA A 31 -4.94 -4.20 -30.69
N ARG A 32 -3.77 -3.85 -30.15
CA ARG A 32 -3.43 -4.00 -28.72
C ARG A 32 -4.26 -3.10 -27.79
N ILE A 33 -4.81 -1.99 -28.28
CA ILE A 33 -5.54 -1.01 -27.47
C ILE A 33 -7.05 -1.16 -27.64
N VAL A 34 -7.51 -1.53 -28.83
CA VAL A 34 -8.93 -1.63 -29.13
C VAL A 34 -9.46 -3.01 -28.77
N LYS A 35 -10.26 -3.08 -27.69
CA LYS A 35 -10.97 -4.30 -27.30
C LYS A 35 -11.85 -4.79 -28.45
N ASN A 36 -11.75 -6.09 -28.79
CA ASN A 36 -12.47 -6.77 -29.88
C ASN A 36 -12.04 -6.43 -31.33
N LEU A 37 -10.81 -5.93 -31.54
CA LEU A 37 -10.28 -5.73 -32.89
C LEU A 37 -8.96 -6.51 -33.09
N ASP A 38 -8.97 -7.43 -34.05
CA ASP A 38 -7.80 -8.23 -34.43
C ASP A 38 -6.89 -7.47 -35.42
N ALA A 39 -5.60 -7.77 -35.45
CA ALA A 39 -4.61 -7.09 -36.29
C ALA A 39 -4.99 -7.16 -37.79
N GLY A 40 -5.51 -8.29 -38.26
CA GLY A 40 -5.97 -8.45 -39.64
C GLY A 40 -7.21 -7.61 -39.99
N LYS A 41 -8.14 -7.43 -39.04
CA LYS A 41 -9.31 -6.55 -39.22
C LYS A 41 -8.93 -5.07 -39.15
N THR A 42 -7.93 -4.74 -38.35
CA THR A 42 -7.40 -3.38 -38.20
C THR A 42 -6.65 -2.94 -39.45
N LEU A 43 -5.88 -3.84 -40.06
CA LEU A 43 -5.20 -3.59 -41.34
C LEU A 43 -6.19 -3.28 -42.47
N LYS A 44 -7.27 -4.07 -42.61
CA LYS A 44 -8.34 -3.78 -43.59
C LYS A 44 -9.02 -2.42 -43.37
N ARG A 45 -9.15 -1.96 -42.13
CA ARG A 45 -9.72 -0.63 -41.81
C ARG A 45 -8.75 0.52 -42.05
N LEU A 46 -7.44 0.26 -41.92
CA LEU A 46 -6.38 1.20 -42.29
C LEU A 46 -6.22 1.32 -43.82
N GLU A 47 -6.68 0.34 -44.59
CA GLU A 47 -6.77 0.46 -46.06
C GLU A 47 -7.93 1.33 -46.52
N SER A 48 -8.99 1.47 -45.70
CA SER A 48 -10.19 2.24 -45.99
C SER A 48 -10.28 3.56 -45.20
N LEU A 49 -9.18 4.32 -45.12
CA LEU A 49 -9.17 5.62 -44.45
C LEU A 49 -10.11 6.63 -45.15
N PRO A 50 -10.76 7.55 -44.42
CA PRO A 50 -10.62 7.85 -42.98
C PRO A 50 -11.43 6.92 -42.06
N TRP A 51 -10.86 6.59 -40.90
CA TRP A 51 -11.49 5.68 -39.92
C TRP A 51 -11.76 6.37 -38.58
N THR A 52 -13.04 6.44 -38.17
CA THR A 52 -13.43 6.92 -36.84
C THR A 52 -13.16 5.86 -35.77
N MET A 53 -12.24 6.13 -34.84
CA MET A 53 -11.89 5.22 -33.75
C MET A 53 -12.87 5.27 -32.59
N THR A 54 -13.29 6.46 -32.19
CA THR A 54 -14.25 6.67 -31.10
C THR A 54 -15.05 7.94 -31.33
N ARG A 55 -16.35 7.86 -31.08
CA ARG A 55 -17.29 9.00 -31.20
C ARG A 55 -17.57 9.69 -29.86
N LYS A 56 -17.08 9.12 -28.76
CA LYS A 56 -17.39 9.56 -27.38
C LYS A 56 -16.19 9.38 -26.46
N ALA A 57 -15.10 10.11 -26.68
CA ALA A 57 -13.95 10.12 -25.79
C ALA A 57 -13.97 11.34 -24.85
N SER A 58 -13.67 11.14 -23.57
CA SER A 58 -13.41 12.27 -22.65
C SER A 58 -12.13 13.01 -23.07
N ARG A 59 -12.00 14.29 -22.71
CA ARG A 59 -10.84 15.14 -23.06
C ARG A 59 -9.48 14.46 -22.78
N LYS A 60 -9.36 13.81 -21.61
CA LYS A 60 -8.13 13.12 -21.18
C LYS A 60 -7.83 11.89 -22.04
N ASN A 61 -8.86 11.12 -22.43
CA ASN A 61 -8.71 9.93 -23.27
C ASN A 61 -8.41 10.28 -24.73
N ALA A 62 -9.05 11.33 -25.26
CA ALA A 62 -8.76 11.87 -26.59
C ALA A 62 -7.30 12.34 -26.68
N GLY A 63 -6.80 13.09 -25.69
CA GLY A 63 -5.39 13.52 -25.65
C GLY A 63 -4.38 12.36 -25.63
N ARG A 64 -4.68 11.28 -24.88
CA ARG A 64 -3.85 10.07 -24.86
C ARG A 64 -3.82 9.36 -26.22
N LEU A 65 -4.98 9.24 -26.87
CA LEU A 65 -5.11 8.64 -28.20
C LEU A 65 -4.32 9.42 -29.26
N ILE A 66 -4.39 10.75 -29.26
CA ILE A 66 -3.63 11.59 -30.20
C ILE A 66 -2.13 11.38 -30.03
N LYS A 67 -1.62 11.42 -28.79
CA LYS A 67 -0.17 11.25 -28.53
C LYS A 67 0.33 9.86 -28.95
N TYR A 68 -0.48 8.83 -28.73
CA TYR A 68 -0.12 7.45 -29.09
C TYR A 68 -0.18 7.22 -30.61
N LEU A 69 -1.25 7.66 -31.27
CA LEU A 69 -1.40 7.55 -32.72
C LEU A 69 -0.35 8.40 -33.47
N GLY A 70 0.05 9.55 -32.90
CA GLY A 70 1.16 10.34 -33.41
C GLY A 70 2.50 9.61 -33.36
N LYS A 71 2.78 8.82 -32.30
CA LYS A 71 3.97 7.95 -32.22
C LYS A 71 3.95 6.82 -33.25
N LEU A 72 2.76 6.39 -33.67
CA LEU A 72 2.56 5.39 -34.72
C LEU A 72 2.53 6.00 -36.14
N ASN A 73 2.91 7.27 -36.29
CA ASN A 73 2.92 7.99 -37.57
C ASN A 73 1.54 8.09 -38.27
N CYS A 74 0.45 8.09 -37.49
CA CYS A 74 -0.90 8.35 -37.99
C CYS A 74 -1.21 9.86 -37.96
N ASP A 75 -1.87 10.37 -38.99
CA ASP A 75 -2.49 11.70 -38.97
C ASP A 75 -3.89 11.59 -38.38
N VAL A 76 -4.13 12.34 -37.30
CA VAL A 76 -5.35 12.24 -36.49
C VAL A 76 -6.06 13.58 -36.46
N GLU A 77 -7.34 13.56 -36.79
CA GLU A 77 -8.24 14.70 -36.73
C GLU A 77 -9.23 14.52 -35.56
N VAL A 78 -9.50 15.59 -34.82
CA VAL A 78 -10.37 15.56 -33.63
C VAL A 78 -11.44 16.65 -33.73
N ILE A 79 -12.68 16.25 -33.50
CA ILE A 79 -13.85 17.13 -33.53
C ILE A 79 -14.51 17.11 -32.14
N PRO A 80 -14.66 18.25 -31.45
CA PRO A 80 -14.17 19.60 -31.79
C PRO A 80 -12.64 19.77 -31.61
N PRO A 81 -12.00 20.73 -32.31
CA PRO A 81 -10.54 20.94 -32.27
C PRO A 81 -10.06 21.33 -30.87
N PHE A 82 -8.88 20.87 -30.49
CA PHE A 82 -8.22 21.23 -29.23
C PHE A 82 -7.74 22.69 -29.30
N GLU A 83 -8.44 23.63 -28.66
CA GLU A 83 -7.92 24.99 -28.45
C GLU A 83 -6.82 24.97 -27.36
N ILE A 84 -5.63 25.47 -27.71
CA ILE A 84 -4.55 25.75 -26.77
C ILE A 84 -4.86 27.12 -26.15
N PRO A 85 -5.08 27.24 -24.82
CA PRO A 85 -5.30 28.55 -24.23
C PRO A 85 -4.03 29.40 -24.37
N ALA A 86 -4.17 30.55 -25.02
CA ALA A 86 -3.12 31.55 -25.17
C ALA A 86 -2.68 32.06 -23.79
N ILE A 87 -1.36 32.21 -23.63
CA ILE A 87 -0.71 32.80 -22.46
C ILE A 87 -1.24 34.23 -22.31
N ALA A 88 -2.02 34.47 -21.26
CA ALA A 88 -2.38 35.82 -20.83
C ALA A 88 -1.35 36.30 -19.80
N ASP A 89 -0.58 37.28 -20.23
CA ASP A 89 0.39 38.05 -19.46
C ASP A 89 -0.35 39.07 -18.57
N VAL A 90 -0.27 38.94 -17.25
CA VAL A 90 -0.52 40.03 -16.27
C VAL A 90 0.36 39.82 -15.02
N ALA A 91 1.47 40.56 -15.01
CA ALA A 91 2.04 41.34 -13.91
C ALA A 91 2.15 40.74 -12.48
N GLU A 92 3.36 40.29 -12.17
CA GLU A 92 4.22 40.65 -11.03
C GLU A 92 3.65 41.58 -9.92
N THR A 93 3.53 41.07 -8.68
CA THR A 93 4.16 41.69 -7.49
C THR A 93 4.39 40.64 -6.38
N GLN A 94 5.61 40.70 -5.83
CA GLN A 94 6.33 39.79 -4.92
C GLN A 94 5.70 39.60 -3.53
N ILE A 95 6.07 38.52 -2.80
CA ILE A 95 7.04 38.52 -1.65
C ILE A 95 7.62 37.10 -1.44
N LEU A 96 8.95 36.96 -1.63
CA LEU A 96 9.88 35.93 -1.07
C LEU A 96 10.65 36.58 0.10
N PRO A 97 11.24 35.88 1.10
CA PRO A 97 12.45 35.02 0.95
C PRO A 97 12.52 33.85 1.99
N GLY A 98 13.49 32.93 2.02
CA GLY A 98 14.74 32.76 1.30
C GLY A 98 15.39 31.40 1.64
N THR A 99 16.23 30.94 0.72
CA THR A 99 17.14 29.80 0.82
C THR A 99 18.48 30.24 1.41
N ALA A 100 18.90 29.58 2.49
CA ALA A 100 20.28 29.48 3.02
C ALA A 100 20.22 28.27 3.99
N LEU A 101 21.09 27.26 4.03
CA LEU A 101 22.53 27.18 3.78
C LEU A 101 22.87 25.75 3.30
N LEU A 102 23.56 25.66 2.17
CA LEU A 102 24.49 24.57 1.89
C LEU A 102 25.77 24.87 2.66
N SER A 103 26.28 23.92 3.43
CA SER A 103 27.65 23.97 3.96
C SER A 103 28.55 23.09 3.09
N GLU A 104 29.43 23.75 2.34
CA GLU A 104 30.62 23.19 1.69
C GLU A 104 31.52 22.48 2.70
N THR A 105 32.20 21.42 2.26
CA THR A 105 33.68 21.37 2.10
C THR A 105 34.14 19.91 2.12
N GLN A 106 34.56 19.36 0.98
CA GLN A 106 35.91 18.81 0.85
C GLN A 106 36.27 18.55 -0.63
N ILE A 107 37.34 19.21 -1.02
CA ILE A 107 38.07 19.21 -2.28
C ILE A 107 38.93 17.94 -2.38
N MET A 108 39.11 17.38 -3.58
CA MET A 108 40.37 16.95 -4.25
C MET A 108 39.99 16.17 -5.53
N SER A 109 40.25 16.72 -6.74
CA SER A 109 41.44 16.50 -7.61
C SER A 109 41.39 15.12 -8.32
N SER A 110 41.68 14.90 -9.60
CA SER A 110 41.92 15.68 -10.82
C SER A 110 42.28 14.64 -11.92
N THR A 111 41.94 14.91 -13.17
CA THR A 111 42.65 14.42 -14.39
C THR A 111 42.51 12.93 -14.78
N GLN A 112 41.85 12.63 -15.91
CA GLN A 112 42.51 12.30 -17.19
C GLN A 112 41.49 11.88 -18.26
N PHE A 113 41.84 12.23 -19.50
CA PHE A 113 41.04 12.29 -20.72
C PHE A 113 41.56 11.21 -21.68
N MET A 114 40.65 10.41 -22.28
CA MET A 114 40.70 9.72 -23.61
C MET A 114 41.84 8.70 -23.93
N PRO A 115 41.74 7.91 -25.04
CA PRO A 115 40.59 7.31 -25.74
C PRO A 115 40.79 5.84 -26.22
N VAL A 116 39.73 5.31 -26.85
CA VAL A 116 39.62 4.09 -27.67
C VAL A 116 40.67 4.00 -28.80
N PRO A 117 41.08 2.78 -29.20
CA PRO A 117 41.47 2.49 -30.59
C PRO A 117 40.51 1.50 -31.29
N ASP A 118 40.20 1.86 -32.53
CA ASP A 118 39.54 1.10 -33.59
C ASP A 118 40.48 0.02 -34.21
N GLU A 119 39.90 -0.80 -35.09
CA GLU A 119 40.50 -1.84 -35.96
C GLU A 119 40.70 -3.24 -35.33
N LEU A 120 40.37 -4.37 -35.97
CA LEU A 120 40.34 -4.67 -37.41
C LEU A 120 39.36 -5.82 -37.72
N SER A 121 38.76 -5.73 -38.90
CA SER A 121 37.84 -6.66 -39.54
C SER A 121 38.48 -7.93 -40.15
N LYS A 122 37.63 -8.97 -40.35
CA LYS A 122 37.54 -9.96 -41.46
C LYS A 122 37.98 -11.42 -41.23
N GLN A 123 37.07 -12.27 -41.74
CA GLN A 123 37.16 -13.61 -42.36
C GLN A 123 36.32 -14.62 -41.59
N GLY A 124 35.45 -15.45 -42.17
CA GLY A 124 35.21 -15.86 -43.55
C GLY A 124 34.49 -17.22 -43.46
N SER A 125 33.45 -17.41 -44.27
CA SER A 125 32.50 -18.54 -44.29
C SER A 125 33.06 -19.85 -44.84
N THR A 126 32.61 -21.01 -44.31
CA THR A 126 32.27 -22.21 -45.14
C THR A 126 31.39 -23.24 -44.42
N GLN A 127 30.49 -23.84 -45.20
CA GLN A 127 29.54 -24.93 -44.88
C GLN A 127 30.20 -26.32 -44.92
N THR A 128 29.57 -27.33 -44.29
CA THR A 128 28.99 -28.58 -44.89
C THR A 128 29.08 -29.80 -43.94
N SER A 129 28.12 -30.71 -44.10
CA SER A 129 27.67 -31.83 -43.26
C SER A 129 28.54 -33.11 -43.22
N SER A 130 28.33 -33.96 -42.18
CA SER A 130 27.95 -35.40 -42.27
C SER A 130 28.60 -36.29 -41.19
N GLY A 131 27.77 -37.09 -40.49
CA GLY A 131 27.98 -38.54 -40.28
C GLY A 131 28.88 -39.10 -39.15
N ALA A 132 28.24 -39.50 -38.05
CA ALA A 132 28.37 -40.77 -37.30
C ALA A 132 29.67 -41.25 -36.58
N LEU A 133 29.46 -41.55 -35.28
CA LEU A 133 29.93 -42.69 -34.46
C LEU A 133 31.19 -42.57 -33.56
N SER A 134 30.91 -42.51 -32.24
CA SER A 134 31.56 -43.18 -31.08
C SER A 134 33.03 -42.87 -30.72
N LYS A 135 33.23 -42.19 -29.58
CA LYS A 135 33.74 -42.82 -28.33
C LYS A 135 33.78 -41.83 -27.16
N SER A 136 33.51 -42.40 -25.98
CA SER A 136 33.46 -41.87 -24.62
C SER A 136 34.66 -41.01 -24.16
N GLY A 137 34.37 -39.90 -23.49
CA GLY A 137 35.28 -39.11 -22.64
C GLY A 137 34.45 -38.20 -21.72
N PRO A 138 34.87 -37.96 -20.45
CA PRO A 138 33.97 -37.51 -19.40
C PRO A 138 33.54 -36.06 -19.56
N GLU A 139 32.25 -35.87 -19.30
CA GLU A 139 31.50 -34.61 -19.28
C GLU A 139 32.16 -33.57 -18.35
N PRO A 140 32.59 -32.39 -18.85
CA PRO A 140 32.92 -31.28 -17.99
C PRO A 140 31.60 -30.69 -17.47
N SER A 141 31.34 -30.99 -16.21
CA SER A 141 30.43 -30.32 -15.29
C SER A 141 30.07 -28.90 -15.73
N SER A 142 28.82 -28.73 -16.13
CA SER A 142 28.12 -27.47 -16.26
C SER A 142 28.05 -26.75 -14.92
N LEU A 143 29.14 -26.07 -14.57
CA LEU A 143 29.15 -25.11 -13.48
C LEU A 143 28.20 -23.95 -13.85
N ASP A 144 27.11 -23.91 -13.10
CA ASP A 144 26.45 -22.69 -12.62
C ASP A 144 26.11 -21.63 -13.68
N ARG A 145 25.27 -22.00 -14.65
CA ARG A 145 24.33 -21.01 -15.18
C ARG A 145 23.13 -21.00 -14.26
N GLU A 146 23.23 -20.20 -13.19
CA GLU A 146 22.06 -19.83 -12.39
C GLU A 146 20.98 -19.33 -13.37
N PRO A 147 19.76 -19.89 -13.36
CA PRO A 147 18.74 -19.44 -14.28
C PRO A 147 18.54 -17.95 -14.01
N GLU A 148 18.87 -17.15 -15.01
CA GLU A 148 18.60 -15.73 -15.06
C GLU A 148 17.13 -15.56 -14.67
N ARG A 149 16.89 -15.10 -13.43
CA ARG A 149 15.53 -14.82 -12.97
C ARG A 149 15.03 -13.73 -13.89
N GLN A 150 14.22 -14.14 -14.86
CA GLN A 150 13.44 -13.22 -15.66
C GLN A 150 12.78 -12.26 -14.66
N PRO A 151 12.92 -10.94 -14.84
CA PRO A 151 12.19 -9.99 -14.02
C PRO A 151 10.73 -10.42 -14.07
N GLU A 152 10.15 -10.75 -12.91
CA GLU A 152 8.76 -11.18 -12.81
C GLU A 152 7.92 -10.20 -13.61
N ASP A 153 7.38 -10.66 -14.73
CA ASP A 153 6.47 -9.91 -15.58
C ASP A 153 5.40 -9.34 -14.65
N VAL A 154 5.43 -8.02 -14.48
CA VAL A 154 4.50 -7.27 -13.62
C VAL A 154 3.15 -7.39 -14.33
N SER A 155 2.49 -8.53 -14.13
CA SER A 155 1.28 -8.87 -14.82
C SER A 155 0.21 -7.87 -14.42
N LEU A 156 -0.24 -7.11 -15.43
CA LEU A 156 -1.27 -6.07 -15.41
C LEU A 156 -2.67 -6.63 -15.07
N GLU A 157 -2.74 -7.82 -14.47
CA GLU A 157 -3.99 -8.51 -14.21
C GLU A 157 -4.52 -8.16 -12.82
N PRO A 158 -5.78 -7.74 -12.69
CA PRO A 158 -6.41 -7.48 -11.41
C PRO A 158 -6.30 -8.70 -10.49
N LEU A 159 -5.65 -8.55 -9.32
CA LEU A 159 -5.39 -9.67 -8.43
C LEU A 159 -6.71 -10.31 -7.93
N THR A 160 -6.83 -11.62 -8.10
CA THR A 160 -7.92 -12.39 -7.47
C THR A 160 -7.64 -12.60 -5.97
N LEU A 161 -8.56 -13.21 -5.23
CA LEU A 161 -8.37 -13.44 -3.78
C LEU A 161 -7.18 -14.33 -3.52
N GLY A 162 -7.04 -15.39 -4.33
CA GLY A 162 -5.83 -16.20 -4.36
C GLY A 162 -4.60 -15.37 -4.71
N GLY A 163 -4.67 -14.49 -5.71
CA GLY A 163 -3.52 -13.66 -6.12
C GLY A 163 -3.01 -12.70 -5.03
N ILE A 164 -3.90 -12.03 -4.29
CA ILE A 164 -3.48 -11.18 -3.15
C ILE A 164 -2.84 -12.03 -2.06
N LEU A 165 -3.44 -13.18 -1.76
CA LEU A 165 -2.96 -14.07 -0.70
C LEU A 165 -1.60 -14.72 -1.08
N ASP A 166 -1.45 -15.14 -2.32
CA ASP A 166 -0.23 -15.74 -2.86
C ASP A 166 0.93 -14.75 -2.83
N LYS A 167 0.71 -13.52 -3.33
CA LYS A 167 1.69 -12.43 -3.20
C LYS A 167 2.01 -12.10 -1.74
N THR A 168 1.01 -12.14 -0.86
CA THR A 168 1.22 -11.96 0.59
C THR A 168 2.16 -13.05 1.14
N PHE A 169 1.91 -14.32 0.81
CA PHE A 169 2.76 -15.44 1.23
C PHE A 169 4.17 -15.35 0.65
N GLN A 170 4.31 -14.97 -0.62
CA GLN A 170 5.59 -14.79 -1.29
C GLN A 170 6.44 -13.72 -0.58
N ILE A 171 5.87 -12.53 -0.34
CA ILE A 171 6.56 -11.43 0.36
C ILE A 171 6.90 -11.82 1.80
N CYS A 172 5.94 -12.43 2.53
CA CYS A 172 6.16 -12.90 3.89
C CYS A 172 7.29 -13.92 3.93
N ARG A 173 7.31 -14.92 3.04
CA ARG A 173 8.33 -15.98 3.03
C ARG A 173 9.71 -15.45 2.64
N ALA A 174 9.79 -14.57 1.65
CA ALA A 174 11.06 -14.04 1.15
C ALA A 174 11.75 -13.12 2.16
N ASN A 175 10.98 -12.37 2.97
CA ASN A 175 11.51 -11.34 3.87
C ASN A 175 11.06 -11.51 5.33
N LEU A 176 10.66 -12.71 5.74
CA LEU A 176 10.01 -12.97 7.04
C LEU A 176 10.78 -12.38 8.21
N TRP A 177 12.09 -12.65 8.27
CA TRP A 177 12.93 -12.23 9.39
C TRP A 177 13.06 -10.73 9.51
N LYS A 178 13.10 -10.00 8.39
CA LYS A 178 13.20 -8.54 8.41
C LYS A 178 11.87 -7.91 8.81
N LEU A 179 10.76 -8.43 8.29
CA LEU A 179 9.42 -7.96 8.67
C LEU A 179 9.12 -8.28 10.14
N LEU A 180 9.45 -9.49 10.60
CA LEU A 180 9.31 -9.88 12.00
C LEU A 180 10.19 -9.03 12.91
N ALA A 181 11.42 -8.72 12.51
CA ALA A 181 12.29 -7.82 13.27
C ALA A 181 11.67 -6.41 13.41
N ILE A 182 11.09 -5.86 12.34
CA ILE A 182 10.39 -4.57 12.40
C ILE A 182 9.20 -4.65 13.38
N ALA A 183 8.39 -5.72 13.34
CA ALA A 183 7.27 -5.90 14.27
C ALA A 183 7.71 -6.14 15.72
N ALA A 184 8.81 -6.85 15.93
CA ALA A 184 9.27 -7.28 17.26
C ALA A 184 9.98 -6.18 18.05
N ILE A 185 10.71 -5.27 17.40
CA ILE A 185 11.44 -4.17 18.07
C ILE A 185 10.57 -3.39 19.07
N PRO A 186 9.35 -2.92 18.71
CA PRO A 186 8.43 -2.27 19.62
C PRO A 186 8.07 -3.12 20.82
N TRP A 187 7.72 -4.38 20.60
CA TRP A 187 7.35 -5.32 21.65
C TRP A 187 8.50 -5.62 22.61
N LEU A 188 9.73 -5.71 22.09
CA LEU A 188 10.92 -5.88 22.92
C LEU A 188 11.19 -4.64 23.77
N ILE A 189 11.10 -3.44 23.18
CA ILE A 189 11.31 -2.19 23.90
C ILE A 189 10.23 -2.00 24.98
N THR A 190 8.96 -2.18 24.65
CA THR A 190 7.87 -2.07 25.64
C THR A 190 7.95 -3.15 26.71
N GLY A 191 8.33 -4.38 26.33
CA GLY A 191 8.59 -5.48 27.26
C GLY A 191 9.72 -5.17 28.24
N LEU A 192 10.87 -4.68 27.74
CA LEU A 192 12.00 -4.27 28.57
C LEU A 192 11.63 -3.13 29.53
N ILE A 193 10.91 -2.12 29.05
CA ILE A 193 10.44 -1.02 29.90
C ILE A 193 9.48 -1.53 30.97
N THR A 194 8.58 -2.46 30.62
CA THR A 194 7.64 -3.05 31.58
C THR A 194 8.36 -3.85 32.66
N VAL A 195 9.36 -4.65 32.28
CA VAL A 195 10.19 -5.42 33.22
C VAL A 195 11.03 -4.47 34.10
N ALA A 196 11.66 -3.45 33.51
CA ALA A 196 12.42 -2.46 34.26
C ALA A 196 11.53 -1.72 35.26
N LEU A 197 10.33 -1.30 34.86
CA LEU A 197 9.36 -0.66 35.73
C LEU A 197 8.90 -1.59 36.85
N ALA A 198 8.65 -2.88 36.56
CA ALA A 198 8.28 -3.87 37.56
C ALA A 198 9.39 -4.09 38.61
N ILE A 199 10.66 -4.12 38.17
CA ILE A 199 11.82 -4.22 39.06
C ILE A 199 11.92 -2.96 39.94
N VAL A 200 11.81 -1.77 39.35
CA VAL A 200 11.86 -0.49 40.09
C VAL A 200 10.74 -0.42 41.12
N VAL A 201 9.52 -0.77 40.75
CA VAL A 201 8.36 -0.83 41.65
C VAL A 201 8.60 -1.84 42.78
N GLY A 202 9.18 -3.00 42.48
CA GLY A 202 9.53 -4.02 43.46
C GLY A 202 10.60 -3.56 44.46
N ILE A 203 11.65 -2.87 43.99
CA ILE A 203 12.74 -2.34 44.83
C ILE A 203 12.26 -1.20 45.73
N ILE A 204 11.49 -0.26 45.16
CA ILE A 204 10.91 0.86 45.93
C ILE A 204 9.84 0.33 46.91
N GLY A 205 9.37 -0.91 46.71
CA GLY A 205 8.29 -1.48 47.50
C GLY A 205 6.99 -0.73 47.29
N LEU A 206 6.73 -0.24 46.08
CA LEU A 206 5.50 0.49 45.74
C LEU A 206 4.32 -0.50 45.74
N THR A 207 3.83 -0.82 46.93
CA THR A 207 2.63 -1.63 47.14
C THR A 207 1.40 -0.74 47.16
N VAL A 208 0.21 -1.31 46.95
CA VAL A 208 -1.06 -0.56 47.08
C VAL A 208 -1.15 0.14 48.44
N HIS A 209 -0.65 -0.50 49.49
CA HIS A 209 -0.56 0.07 50.83
C HIS A 209 0.38 1.29 50.92
N ASN A 210 1.52 1.25 50.24
CA ASN A 210 2.48 2.35 50.23
C ASN A 210 2.04 3.51 49.33
N ILE A 211 1.24 3.23 48.28
CA ILE A 211 0.62 4.27 47.44
C ILE A 211 -0.43 5.05 48.24
N THR A 212 -1.26 4.38 49.05
CA THR A 212 -2.25 5.06 49.89
C THR A 212 -1.64 5.89 51.01
N ASN A 213 -0.41 5.55 51.43
CA ASN A 213 0.34 6.28 52.46
C ASN A 213 1.27 7.36 51.88
N MET A 214 1.36 7.47 50.54
CA MET A 214 2.21 8.47 49.89
C MET A 214 1.59 9.86 50.00
N SER A 215 2.43 10.90 50.14
CA SER A 215 1.97 12.29 50.08
C SER A 215 1.17 12.53 48.80
N ILE A 216 0.00 13.16 48.92
CA ILE A 216 -0.87 13.52 47.79
C ILE A 216 -0.10 14.32 46.74
N THR A 217 0.80 15.22 47.15
CA THR A 217 1.62 16.01 46.24
C THR A 217 2.53 15.14 45.37
N MET A 218 3.17 14.12 45.95
CA MET A 218 4.04 13.19 45.19
C MET A 218 3.22 12.34 44.22
N LEU A 219 2.02 11.92 44.64
CA LEU A 219 1.11 11.17 43.79
C LEU A 219 0.62 12.01 42.60
N VAL A 220 0.30 13.30 42.82
CA VAL A 220 -0.09 14.24 41.77
C VAL A 220 1.06 14.49 40.80
N VAL A 221 2.28 14.73 41.30
CA VAL A 221 3.46 14.96 40.45
C VAL A 221 3.77 13.71 39.61
N ALA A 222 3.76 12.52 40.21
CA ALA A 222 3.95 11.26 39.50
C ALA A 222 2.85 11.05 38.44
N GLY A 223 1.59 11.32 38.79
CA GLY A 223 0.45 11.21 37.88
C GLY A 223 0.55 12.16 36.69
N VAL A 224 0.91 13.43 36.92
CA VAL A 224 1.00 14.46 35.88
C VAL A 224 2.19 14.26 34.94
N LEU A 225 3.31 13.70 35.43
CA LEU A 225 4.51 13.53 34.62
C LEU A 225 4.62 12.14 33.98
N ILE A 226 4.40 11.07 34.75
CA ILE A 226 4.65 9.69 34.29
C ILE A 226 3.54 9.20 33.37
N ILE A 227 2.27 9.50 33.68
CA ILE A 227 1.15 8.96 32.90
C ILE A 227 1.13 9.57 31.48
N PRO A 228 1.19 10.90 31.28
CA PRO A 228 1.19 11.46 29.94
C PRO A 228 2.44 11.10 29.14
N SER A 229 3.61 11.06 29.77
CA SER A 229 4.85 10.66 29.08
C SER A 229 4.80 9.20 28.63
N ALA A 230 4.29 8.29 29.46
CA ALA A 230 4.06 6.90 29.07
C ALA A 230 3.06 6.79 27.91
N ILE A 231 1.94 7.51 27.96
CA ILE A 231 0.94 7.54 26.89
C ILE A 231 1.57 8.01 25.58
N VAL A 232 2.29 9.13 25.59
CA VAL A 232 2.96 9.68 24.40
C VAL A 232 3.99 8.69 23.87
N PHE A 233 4.77 8.04 24.74
CA PHE A 233 5.74 7.02 24.37
C PHE A 233 5.08 5.82 23.69
N PHE A 234 4.02 5.25 24.28
CA PHE A 234 3.31 4.10 23.70
C PHE A 234 2.64 4.44 22.36
N ILE A 235 2.03 5.63 22.25
CA ILE A 235 1.44 6.13 21.01
C ILE A 235 2.53 6.26 19.94
N ALA A 236 3.63 6.95 20.24
CA ALA A 236 4.73 7.13 19.31
C ALA A 236 5.28 5.78 18.84
N MET A 237 5.51 4.84 19.77
CA MET A 237 6.05 3.54 19.46
C MET A 237 5.11 2.69 18.59
N PHE A 238 3.80 2.73 18.88
CA PHE A 238 2.79 2.03 18.09
C PHE A 238 2.75 2.54 16.65
N TYR A 239 2.69 3.86 16.44
CA TYR A 239 2.62 4.44 15.09
C TYR A 239 3.94 4.34 14.33
N LEU A 240 5.09 4.44 15.01
CA LEU A 240 6.39 4.17 14.41
C LEU A 240 6.47 2.74 13.86
N ALA A 241 6.06 1.75 14.65
CA ALA A 241 6.03 0.35 14.25
C ALA A 241 5.13 0.11 13.03
N GLN A 242 3.90 0.63 13.11
CA GLN A 242 2.90 0.46 12.07
C GLN A 242 3.35 1.13 10.76
N GLY A 243 3.86 2.35 10.83
CA GLY A 243 4.37 3.06 9.67
C GLY A 243 5.60 2.38 9.07
N ALA A 244 6.53 1.89 9.90
CA ALA A 244 7.74 1.22 9.43
C ALA A 244 7.40 -0.09 8.70
N MET A 245 6.40 -0.83 9.20
CA MET A 245 5.88 -2.00 8.52
C MET A 245 5.30 -1.66 7.14
N ILE A 246 4.49 -0.61 7.06
CA ILE A 246 3.90 -0.15 5.80
C ILE A 246 5.00 0.22 4.80
N HIS A 247 5.99 1.00 5.22
CA HIS A 247 7.11 1.41 4.37
C HIS A 247 7.97 0.21 3.92
N ALA A 248 8.25 -0.73 4.81
CA ALA A 248 9.06 -1.91 4.49
C ALA A 248 8.36 -2.83 3.47
N VAL A 249 7.06 -3.08 3.66
CA VAL A 249 6.29 -3.89 2.70
C VAL A 249 6.14 -3.16 1.37
N SER A 250 5.85 -1.86 1.41
CA SER A 250 5.78 -1.02 0.21
C SER A 250 7.09 -1.08 -0.58
N SER A 251 8.23 -0.92 0.09
CA SER A 251 9.54 -1.01 -0.55
C SER A 251 9.78 -2.37 -1.20
N THR A 252 9.37 -3.46 -0.54
CA THR A 252 9.49 -4.82 -1.09
C THR A 252 8.59 -5.03 -2.30
N TYR A 253 7.34 -4.54 -2.24
CA TYR A 253 6.40 -4.60 -3.36
C TYR A 253 6.92 -3.86 -4.59
N LEU A 254 7.68 -2.78 -4.38
CA LEU A 254 8.35 -1.99 -5.41
C LEU A 254 9.70 -2.57 -5.87
N GLY A 255 10.07 -3.78 -5.45
CA GLY A 255 11.32 -4.43 -5.83
C GLY A 255 12.58 -3.92 -5.09
N ARG A 256 12.42 -3.05 -4.08
CA ARG A 256 13.55 -2.56 -3.26
C ARG A 256 13.82 -3.48 -2.07
N LYS A 257 15.08 -3.53 -1.62
CA LYS A 257 15.49 -4.32 -0.45
C LYS A 257 15.00 -3.68 0.85
N ILE A 258 14.57 -4.49 1.83
CA ILE A 258 14.18 -3.99 3.15
C ILE A 258 15.41 -3.61 3.98
N ASN A 259 15.45 -2.35 4.42
CA ASN A 259 16.35 -1.82 5.44
C ASN A 259 15.53 -1.38 6.67
N ILE A 260 15.83 -1.95 7.85
CA ILE A 260 15.08 -1.70 9.09
C ILE A 260 15.25 -0.25 9.54
N LYS A 261 16.49 0.25 9.61
CA LYS A 261 16.81 1.61 10.03
C LYS A 261 16.15 2.67 9.13
N GLU A 262 16.22 2.46 7.82
CA GLU A 262 15.61 3.34 6.82
C GLU A 262 14.09 3.39 6.97
N SER A 263 13.45 2.24 7.22
CA SER A 263 12.00 2.16 7.38
C SER A 263 11.50 2.91 8.63
N TYR A 264 12.25 2.84 9.73
CA TYR A 264 11.94 3.64 10.92
C TYR A 264 12.26 5.12 10.73
N GLY A 265 13.40 5.46 10.12
CA GLY A 265 13.80 6.85 9.87
C GLY A 265 12.80 7.59 8.98
N PHE A 266 12.34 6.95 7.89
CA PHE A 266 11.34 7.51 6.98
C PHE A 266 10.04 7.90 7.70
N VAL A 267 9.63 7.11 8.69
CA VAL A 267 8.38 7.31 9.43
C VAL A 267 8.55 8.31 10.55
N PHE A 268 9.75 8.42 11.12
CA PHE A 268 10.06 9.36 12.20
C PHE A 268 9.77 10.81 11.79
N ASP A 269 10.18 11.21 10.59
CA ASP A 269 9.92 12.56 10.05
C ASP A 269 8.43 12.82 9.79
N ARG A 270 7.65 11.75 9.62
CA ARG A 270 6.21 11.78 9.33
C ARG A 270 5.35 11.46 10.54
N LEU A 271 5.96 11.16 11.69
CA LEU A 271 5.27 10.64 12.87
C LEU A 271 4.24 11.63 13.39
N GLY A 272 4.58 12.92 13.42
CA GLY A 272 3.66 13.98 13.84
C GLY A 272 2.39 14.03 12.99
N LYS A 273 2.54 14.01 11.66
CA LYS A 273 1.40 13.96 10.72
C LYS A 273 0.58 12.68 10.93
N PHE A 274 1.24 11.53 11.11
CA PHE A 274 0.57 10.25 11.27
C PHE A 274 -0.21 10.14 12.59
N VAL A 275 0.41 10.53 13.71
CA VAL A 275 -0.23 10.57 15.03
C VAL A 275 -1.40 11.55 15.03
N LEU A 276 -1.21 12.76 14.52
CA LEU A 276 -2.27 13.78 14.53
C LEU A 276 -3.45 13.42 13.61
N THR A 277 -3.18 12.79 12.47
CA THR A 277 -4.26 12.27 11.60
C THR A 277 -4.99 11.09 12.26
N SER A 278 -4.27 10.23 12.96
CA SER A 278 -4.88 9.12 13.70
C SER A 278 -5.70 9.61 14.89
N LEU A 279 -5.26 10.67 15.58
CA LEU A 279 -6.04 11.35 16.62
C LEU A 279 -7.33 11.94 16.05
N LEU A 280 -7.25 12.61 14.89
CA LEU A 280 -8.43 13.12 14.17
C LEU A 280 -9.40 11.99 13.81
N PHE A 281 -8.89 10.86 13.31
CA PHE A 281 -9.69 9.68 13.03
C PHE A 281 -10.37 9.13 14.29
N THR A 282 -9.62 8.95 15.38
CA THR A 282 -10.16 8.48 16.66
C THR A 282 -11.23 9.43 17.19
N LEU A 283 -11.02 10.74 17.12
CA LEU A 283 -12.02 11.73 17.52
C LEU A 283 -13.29 11.65 16.66
N MET A 284 -13.15 11.50 15.35
CA MET A 284 -14.29 11.36 14.43
C MET A 284 -15.10 10.08 14.72
N ILE A 285 -14.43 8.95 14.95
CA ILE A 285 -15.09 7.69 15.32
C ILE A 285 -15.72 7.81 16.72
N PHE A 286 -15.05 8.43 17.68
CA PHE A 286 -15.60 8.69 19.01
C PHE A 286 -16.90 9.53 18.94
N LEU A 287 -16.89 10.61 18.17
CA LEU A 287 -18.08 11.43 17.94
C LEU A 287 -19.19 10.64 17.24
N ALA A 288 -18.85 9.84 16.22
CA ALA A 288 -19.83 8.98 15.54
C ALA A 288 -20.45 7.96 16.51
N THR A 289 -19.64 7.30 17.34
CA THR A 289 -20.11 6.37 18.38
C THR A 289 -20.97 7.10 19.40
N ALA A 290 -20.58 8.28 19.89
CA ALA A 290 -21.39 9.07 20.82
C ALA A 290 -22.76 9.44 20.24
N MET A 291 -22.80 9.91 18.98
CA MET A 291 -24.06 10.22 18.29
C MET A 291 -24.94 8.98 18.11
N ILE A 292 -24.35 7.85 17.74
CA ILE A 292 -25.04 6.57 17.63
C ILE A 292 -25.59 6.12 18.99
N SER A 293 -24.82 6.25 20.06
CA SER A 293 -25.26 5.91 21.41
C SER A 293 -26.43 6.79 21.86
N VAL A 294 -26.35 8.11 21.65
CA VAL A 294 -27.46 9.03 21.94
C VAL A 294 -28.72 8.65 21.15
N ALA A 295 -28.58 8.36 19.86
CA ALA A 295 -29.69 7.91 19.03
C ALA A 295 -30.27 6.57 19.53
N GLY A 296 -29.43 5.59 19.84
CA GLY A 296 -29.84 4.28 20.34
C GLY A 296 -30.56 4.36 21.69
N THR A 297 -30.07 5.20 22.61
CA THR A 297 -30.75 5.49 23.87
C THR A 297 -32.09 6.20 23.66
N GLY A 298 -32.17 7.14 22.71
CA GLY A 298 -33.43 7.78 22.31
C GLY A 298 -34.46 6.76 21.81
N PHE A 299 -34.06 5.86 20.91
CA PHE A 299 -34.92 4.76 20.45
C PHE A 299 -35.35 3.85 21.61
N TYR A 300 -34.44 3.52 22.55
CA TYR A 300 -34.79 2.73 23.73
C TYR A 300 -35.96 3.34 24.52
N PHE A 301 -35.91 4.65 24.82
CA PHE A 301 -36.99 5.32 25.54
C PHE A 301 -38.29 5.39 24.72
N LEU A 302 -38.20 5.62 23.40
CA LEU A 302 -39.38 5.61 22.51
C LEU A 302 -40.07 4.24 22.49
N PHE A 303 -39.31 3.15 22.36
CA PHE A 303 -39.87 1.79 22.35
C PHE A 303 -40.44 1.37 23.71
N LYS A 304 -39.91 1.89 24.82
CA LYS A 304 -40.44 1.65 26.16
C LYS A 304 -41.87 2.20 26.34
N ILE A 305 -42.21 3.30 25.64
CA ILE A 305 -43.58 3.86 25.65
C ILE A 305 -44.58 2.90 25.01
N VAL A 306 -44.17 2.21 23.93
CA VAL A 306 -45.05 1.32 23.16
C VAL A 306 -45.07 -0.10 23.74
N THR A 307 -43.93 -0.60 24.22
CA THR A 307 -43.76 -1.96 24.74
C THR A 307 -43.02 -1.93 26.08
N PRO A 308 -43.66 -2.33 27.21
CA PRO A 308 -43.06 -2.22 28.55
C PRO A 308 -41.71 -2.95 28.71
N SER A 309 -41.49 -4.01 27.93
CA SER A 309 -40.27 -4.81 27.95
C SER A 309 -39.08 -4.19 27.21
N GLY A 310 -39.29 -3.19 26.33
CA GLY A 310 -38.23 -2.40 25.68
C GLY A 310 -37.27 -3.16 24.76
N TRP A 311 -37.39 -4.49 24.61
CA TRP A 311 -36.44 -5.32 23.87
C TRP A 311 -36.38 -5.02 22.37
N TRP A 312 -37.46 -4.49 21.78
CA TRP A 312 -37.50 -4.05 20.38
C TRP A 312 -36.44 -2.98 20.06
N SER A 313 -36.00 -2.23 21.07
CA SER A 313 -34.89 -1.29 20.90
C SER A 313 -33.58 -1.97 20.51
N ALA A 314 -33.34 -3.23 20.92
CA ALA A 314 -32.15 -4.00 20.54
C ALA A 314 -32.04 -4.13 19.01
N VAL A 315 -33.18 -4.23 18.32
CA VAL A 315 -33.21 -4.30 16.84
C VAL A 315 -32.69 -3.01 16.21
N THR A 316 -32.88 -1.85 16.83
CA THR A 316 -32.35 -0.57 16.34
C THR A 316 -30.85 -0.42 16.51
N TRP A 317 -30.22 -1.13 17.46
CA TRP A 317 -28.77 -1.10 17.63
C TRP A 317 -28.02 -1.80 16.49
N ILE A 318 -28.65 -2.77 15.83
CA ILE A 318 -28.05 -3.52 14.71
C ILE A 318 -27.67 -2.59 13.54
N PRO A 319 -28.61 -1.83 12.93
CA PRO A 319 -28.25 -0.94 11.82
C PRO A 319 -27.29 0.18 12.25
N LEU A 320 -27.43 0.70 13.47
CA LEU A 320 -26.53 1.70 14.03
C LEU A 320 -25.09 1.18 14.13
N PHE A 321 -24.92 -0.05 14.62
CA PHE A 321 -23.61 -0.70 14.69
C PHE A 321 -23.06 -1.01 13.29
N CYS A 322 -23.91 -1.43 12.35
CA CYS A 322 -23.51 -1.62 10.95
C CYS A 322 -22.98 -0.33 10.31
N VAL A 323 -23.57 0.83 10.62
CA VAL A 323 -23.06 2.14 10.17
C VAL A 323 -21.68 2.41 10.74
N LEU A 324 -21.45 2.14 12.03
CA LEU A 324 -20.14 2.32 12.66
C LEU A 324 -19.06 1.44 11.99
N ILE A 325 -19.38 0.15 11.78
CA ILE A 325 -18.50 -0.78 11.06
C ILE A 325 -18.19 -0.27 9.65
N TYR A 326 -19.22 0.20 8.92
CA TYR A 326 -19.05 0.74 7.58
C TYR A 326 -18.09 1.93 7.55
N LEU A 327 -18.21 2.86 8.51
CA LEU A 327 -17.29 3.99 8.65
C LEU A 327 -15.86 3.51 8.90
N ILE A 328 -15.65 2.61 9.87
CA ILE A 328 -14.32 2.06 10.18
C ILE A 328 -13.70 1.45 8.93
N ILE A 329 -14.43 0.58 8.22
CA ILE A 329 -13.96 -0.06 6.98
C ILE A 329 -13.53 0.99 5.96
N LYS A 330 -14.30 2.05 5.75
CA LYS A 330 -13.98 3.11 4.78
C LYS A 330 -12.71 3.88 5.08
N PHE A 331 -12.29 3.89 6.35
CA PHE A 331 -11.07 4.56 6.77
C PHE A 331 -9.88 3.61 6.94
N VAL A 332 -10.03 2.28 6.87
CA VAL A 332 -8.93 1.31 7.10
C VAL A 332 -7.65 1.60 6.29
N LEU A 333 -7.73 2.20 5.09
CA LEU A 333 -6.56 2.48 4.26
C LEU A 333 -5.90 3.85 4.53
N PHE A 334 -6.40 4.64 5.50
CA PHE A 334 -5.87 5.98 5.76
C PHE A 334 -4.38 5.96 6.15
N ASP A 335 -3.94 4.94 6.89
CA ASP A 335 -2.56 4.80 7.32
C ASP A 335 -1.60 4.60 6.13
N LYS A 336 -2.01 3.79 5.14
CA LYS A 336 -1.29 3.58 3.89
C LYS A 336 -1.17 4.87 3.09
N VAL A 337 -2.25 5.65 3.02
CA VAL A 337 -2.28 6.94 2.33
C VAL A 337 -1.28 7.91 2.97
N ILE A 338 -1.20 7.99 4.30
CA ILE A 338 -0.26 8.92 4.97
C ILE A 338 1.19 8.53 4.68
N ILE A 339 1.52 7.26 4.83
CA ILE A 339 2.91 6.81 4.72
C ILE A 339 3.36 6.80 3.26
N ILE A 340 2.53 6.30 2.34
CA ILE A 340 2.90 6.08 0.93
C ILE A 340 2.62 7.31 0.06
N GLU A 341 1.52 8.04 0.30
CA GLU A 341 1.13 9.21 -0.52
C GLU A 341 1.55 10.55 0.11
N ASP A 342 2.08 10.58 1.34
CA ASP A 342 2.42 11.80 2.11
C ASP A 342 1.25 12.79 2.26
N VAL A 343 0.02 12.29 2.21
CA VAL A 343 -1.19 13.09 2.42
C VAL A 343 -1.65 12.92 3.87
N ALA A 344 -1.92 14.02 4.59
CA ALA A 344 -2.28 13.99 6.01
C ALA A 344 -3.70 14.54 6.29
N TYR A 345 -4.16 14.37 7.53
CA TYR A 345 -5.39 14.92 8.09
C TYR A 345 -6.65 14.49 7.33
N MET A 346 -7.56 15.43 7.11
CA MET A 346 -8.80 15.20 6.36
C MET A 346 -8.53 14.79 4.90
N GLY A 347 -7.40 15.20 4.33
CA GLY A 347 -6.98 14.77 2.99
C GLY A 347 -6.79 13.26 2.93
N ALA A 348 -6.10 12.69 3.93
CA ALA A 348 -5.86 11.24 4.02
C ALA A 348 -7.17 10.45 4.20
N LEU A 349 -8.07 10.96 5.05
CA LEU A 349 -9.36 10.30 5.33
C LEU A 349 -10.29 10.32 4.12
N ARG A 350 -10.43 11.47 3.45
CA ARG A 350 -11.20 11.58 2.20
C ARG A 350 -10.62 10.69 1.11
N ARG A 351 -9.29 10.62 1.04
CA ARG A 351 -8.60 9.74 0.10
C ARG A 351 -8.89 8.27 0.37
N SER A 352 -8.76 7.79 1.61
CA SER A 352 -9.16 6.41 1.99
C SER A 352 -10.61 6.11 1.61
N TRP A 353 -11.53 7.05 1.89
CA TRP A 353 -12.93 6.91 1.51
C TRP A 353 -13.11 6.77 0.00
N SER A 354 -12.42 7.60 -0.79
CA SER A 354 -12.46 7.56 -2.26
C SER A 354 -11.94 6.23 -2.80
N LEU A 355 -10.85 5.69 -2.23
CA LEU A 355 -10.25 4.42 -2.64
C LEU A 355 -11.18 3.23 -2.37
N LEU A 356 -11.98 3.26 -1.31
CA LEU A 356 -12.94 2.20 -0.99
C LEU A 356 -14.36 2.42 -1.55
N THR A 357 -14.57 3.46 -2.35
CA THR A 357 -15.87 3.80 -2.96
C THR A 357 -15.96 3.35 -4.42
N GLY A 358 -17.11 2.86 -4.85
CA GLY A 358 -17.33 2.41 -6.22
C GLY A 358 -17.24 0.89 -6.38
N LYS A 359 -17.38 0.45 -7.64
CA LYS A 359 -17.43 -0.95 -8.02
C LYS A 359 -16.14 -1.36 -8.73
N ALA A 360 -15.69 -2.57 -8.45
CA ALA A 360 -14.54 -3.21 -9.05
C ALA A 360 -15.01 -4.28 -10.03
N GLU A 361 -14.39 -4.32 -11.21
CA GLU A 361 -14.66 -5.33 -12.24
C GLU A 361 -14.02 -6.69 -11.87
N GLY A 362 -14.59 -7.80 -12.35
CA GLY A 362 -14.07 -9.17 -12.16
C GLY A 362 -14.86 -10.09 -11.20
N GLY A 363 -14.38 -11.33 -11.03
CA GLY A 363 -15.03 -12.44 -10.31
C GLY A 363 -15.04 -12.38 -8.77
N TRP A 364 -14.79 -11.22 -8.17
CA TRP A 364 -14.76 -10.98 -6.72
C TRP A 364 -15.85 -9.94 -6.36
N PRO A 365 -16.55 -10.00 -5.20
CA PRO A 365 -17.44 -8.97 -4.68
C PRO A 365 -17.27 -7.60 -5.32
N ARG A 366 -18.36 -7.13 -5.94
CA ARG A 366 -18.36 -5.96 -6.83
C ARG A 366 -17.91 -4.68 -6.12
N SER A 367 -18.00 -4.58 -4.79
CA SER A 367 -17.61 -3.38 -4.05
C SER A 367 -16.20 -3.52 -3.47
N TYR A 368 -15.35 -2.50 -3.58
CA TYR A 368 -14.01 -2.48 -2.98
C TYR A 368 -14.04 -2.72 -1.47
N TRP A 369 -14.99 -2.12 -0.75
CA TRP A 369 -15.16 -2.38 0.69
C TRP A 369 -15.50 -3.85 0.96
N GLY A 370 -16.25 -4.51 0.08
CA GLY A 370 -16.65 -5.91 0.26
C GLY A 370 -15.46 -6.85 0.10
N ARG A 371 -14.54 -6.52 -0.82
CA ARG A 371 -13.26 -7.22 -0.95
C ARG A 371 -12.42 -7.08 0.30
N LEU A 372 -12.32 -5.85 0.82
CA LEU A 372 -11.62 -5.57 2.06
C LEU A 372 -12.23 -6.35 3.24
N VAL A 373 -13.56 -6.40 3.37
CA VAL A 373 -14.23 -7.19 4.43
C VAL A 373 -13.88 -8.66 4.31
N VAL A 374 -13.93 -9.25 3.12
CA VAL A 374 -13.55 -10.65 2.91
C VAL A 374 -12.08 -10.88 3.30
N LEU A 375 -11.17 -9.99 2.90
CA LEU A 375 -9.75 -10.06 3.27
C LEU A 375 -9.53 -9.91 4.77
N LEU A 376 -10.21 -8.97 5.43
CA LEU A 376 -10.13 -8.76 6.88
C LEU A 376 -10.66 -9.98 7.65
N ASN A 377 -11.75 -10.60 7.19
CA ASN A 377 -12.28 -11.82 7.81
C ASN A 377 -11.35 -13.02 7.60
N LEU A 378 -10.83 -13.21 6.39
CA LEU A 378 -9.84 -14.25 6.10
C LEU A 378 -8.59 -14.05 6.97
N PHE A 379 -8.11 -12.82 7.06
CA PHE A 379 -6.98 -12.46 7.89
C PHE A 379 -7.23 -12.69 9.38
N ALA A 380 -8.41 -12.31 9.88
CA ALA A 380 -8.81 -12.57 11.25
C ALA A 380 -8.83 -14.07 11.55
N LEU A 381 -9.33 -14.90 10.62
CA LEU A 381 -9.34 -16.35 10.75
C LEU A 381 -7.92 -16.94 10.77
N ILE A 382 -7.04 -16.49 9.87
CA ILE A 382 -5.64 -16.94 9.84
C ILE A 382 -4.91 -16.54 11.13
N SER A 383 -5.06 -15.28 11.57
CA SER A 383 -4.45 -14.79 12.80
C SER A 383 -4.97 -15.51 14.03
N PHE A 384 -6.27 -15.78 14.08
CA PHE A 384 -6.89 -16.57 15.15
C PHE A 384 -6.33 -17.99 15.17
N THR A 385 -6.20 -18.63 14.01
CA THR A 385 -5.62 -19.98 13.90
C THR A 385 -4.17 -20.01 14.38
N ILE A 386 -3.35 -19.04 13.96
CA ILE A 386 -1.97 -18.90 14.41
C ILE A 386 -1.92 -18.67 15.93
N ALA A 387 -2.72 -17.74 16.45
CA ALA A 387 -2.77 -17.46 17.89
C ALA A 387 -3.14 -18.72 18.70
N TRP A 388 -4.16 -19.47 18.26
CA TRP A 388 -4.56 -20.72 18.89
C TRP A 388 -3.48 -21.79 18.84
N LEU A 389 -2.75 -21.89 17.73
CA LEU A 389 -1.64 -22.83 17.57
C LEU A 389 -0.54 -22.61 18.63
N PHE A 390 -0.26 -21.37 19.02
CA PHE A 390 0.71 -21.05 20.06
C PHE A 390 0.11 -21.07 21.48
N GLN A 391 -1.13 -20.61 21.64
CA GLN A 391 -1.75 -20.44 22.94
C GLN A 391 -2.21 -21.76 23.57
N MET A 392 -2.64 -22.73 22.75
CA MET A 392 -3.10 -24.04 23.25
C MET A 392 -1.98 -24.85 23.91
N PRO A 393 -0.80 -25.07 23.28
CA PRO A 393 0.31 -25.74 23.94
C PRO A 393 0.79 -25.00 25.19
N ALA A 394 0.85 -23.66 25.16
CA ALA A 394 1.24 -22.86 26.32
C ALA A 394 0.30 -23.10 27.51
N SER A 395 -1.01 -23.11 27.25
CA SER A 395 -2.04 -23.33 28.27
C SER A 395 -2.00 -24.75 28.81
N LEU A 396 -1.77 -25.76 27.96
CA LEU A 396 -1.60 -27.15 28.38
C LEU A 396 -0.36 -27.34 29.25
N VAL A 397 0.78 -26.78 28.86
CA VAL A 397 2.01 -26.85 29.66
C VAL A 397 1.81 -26.14 31.02
N ALA A 398 1.19 -24.96 31.03
CA ALA A 398 0.90 -24.24 32.26
C ALA A 398 -0.09 -24.97 33.19
N ALA A 399 -0.99 -25.80 32.63
CA ALA A 399 -1.97 -26.59 33.39
C ALA A 399 -1.39 -27.91 33.91
N LEU A 400 -0.61 -28.62 33.09
CA LEU A 400 -0.11 -29.97 33.38
C LEU A 400 1.15 -29.98 34.25
N PHE A 401 1.97 -28.92 34.17
CA PHE A 401 3.23 -28.86 34.92
C PHE A 401 3.10 -27.93 36.14
N PRO A 402 3.66 -28.31 37.31
CA PRO A 402 3.68 -27.48 38.51
C PRO A 402 4.75 -26.37 38.39
N LEU A 403 4.57 -25.48 37.41
CA LEU A 403 5.40 -24.30 37.22
C LEU A 403 5.04 -23.22 38.24
N SER A 404 6.00 -22.37 38.61
CA SER A 404 5.70 -21.16 39.39
C SER A 404 4.75 -20.23 38.62
N GLN A 405 3.95 -19.43 39.32
CA GLN A 405 2.98 -18.52 38.68
C GLN A 405 3.66 -17.56 37.70
N LEU A 406 4.88 -17.12 38.04
CA LEU A 406 5.70 -16.29 37.17
C LEU A 406 6.12 -17.05 35.90
N ALA A 407 6.58 -18.30 36.02
CA ALA A 407 6.95 -19.11 34.85
C ALA A 407 5.75 -19.39 33.94
N LYS A 408 4.56 -19.66 34.51
CA LYS A 408 3.32 -19.82 33.73
C LYS A 408 2.98 -18.56 32.93
N THR A 409 3.02 -17.41 33.59
CA THR A 409 2.69 -16.11 32.97
C THR A 409 3.67 -15.75 31.87
N VAL A 410 4.97 -15.94 32.11
CA VAL A 410 6.00 -15.65 31.11
C VAL A 410 5.85 -16.58 29.90
N LEU A 411 5.65 -17.89 30.13
CA LEU A 411 5.47 -18.85 29.04
C LEU A 411 4.25 -18.52 28.17
N THR A 412 3.10 -18.27 28.79
CA THR A 412 1.86 -17.96 28.05
C THR A 412 1.94 -16.64 27.31
N GLN A 413 2.53 -15.61 27.93
CA GLN A 413 2.67 -14.29 27.31
C GLN A 413 3.65 -14.32 26.13
N VAL A 414 4.80 -14.99 26.27
CA VAL A 414 5.80 -15.08 25.20
C VAL A 414 5.20 -15.82 23.99
N LEU A 415 4.56 -16.97 24.20
CA LEU A 415 3.93 -17.72 23.10
C LEU A 415 2.76 -16.96 22.47
N SER A 416 1.93 -16.29 23.26
CA SER A 416 0.83 -15.46 22.75
C SER A 416 1.34 -14.28 21.91
N ASN A 417 2.36 -13.58 22.40
CA ASN A 417 2.99 -12.48 21.68
C ASN A 417 3.60 -12.97 20.36
N LEU A 418 4.30 -14.11 20.34
CA LEU A 418 4.83 -14.70 19.11
C LEU A 418 3.72 -14.98 18.09
N GLY A 419 2.63 -15.63 18.51
CA GLY A 419 1.50 -15.89 17.62
C GLY A 419 0.89 -14.61 17.04
N SER A 420 0.71 -13.58 17.88
CA SER A 420 0.17 -12.29 17.44
C SER A 420 1.11 -11.53 16.49
N LEU A 421 2.44 -11.63 16.67
CA LEU A 421 3.44 -11.01 15.78
C LEU A 421 3.35 -11.57 14.36
N PHE A 422 3.24 -12.90 14.21
CA PHE A 422 3.06 -13.52 12.90
C PHE A 422 1.77 -13.07 12.21
N GLY A 423 0.67 -13.03 12.96
CA GLY A 423 -0.60 -12.49 12.48
C GLY A 423 -0.44 -11.04 12.02
N GLN A 424 0.12 -10.18 12.86
CA GLN A 424 0.31 -8.76 12.56
C GLN A 424 1.13 -8.52 11.28
N VAL A 425 2.25 -9.23 11.11
CA VAL A 425 3.09 -9.12 9.91
C VAL A 425 2.30 -9.52 8.67
N PHE A 426 1.62 -10.66 8.72
CA PHE A 426 0.84 -11.15 7.58
C PHE A 426 -0.29 -10.19 7.20
N GLY A 427 -1.01 -9.65 8.19
CA GLY A 427 -2.10 -8.70 7.97
C GLY A 427 -1.61 -7.37 7.40
N ALA A 428 -0.48 -6.87 7.91
CA ALA A 428 0.13 -5.66 7.39
C ALA A 428 0.55 -5.82 5.93
N VAL A 429 1.17 -6.95 5.57
CA VAL A 429 1.56 -7.25 4.19
C VAL A 429 0.33 -7.29 3.28
N CYS A 430 -0.69 -8.06 3.67
CA CYS A 430 -1.92 -8.20 2.91
C CYS A 430 -2.62 -6.86 2.67
N LEU A 431 -2.72 -6.00 3.69
CA LEU A 431 -3.36 -4.68 3.56
C LEU A 431 -2.58 -3.72 2.65
N VAL A 432 -1.24 -3.78 2.66
CA VAL A 432 -0.41 -2.97 1.74
C VAL A 432 -0.60 -3.45 0.29
N ILE A 433 -0.59 -4.77 0.05
CA ILE A 433 -0.85 -5.33 -1.29
C ILE A 433 -2.25 -4.96 -1.77
N PHE A 434 -3.25 -5.09 -0.90
CA PHE A 434 -4.62 -4.68 -1.24
C PHE A 434 -4.71 -3.18 -1.55
N TYR A 435 -4.01 -2.33 -0.80
CA TYR A 435 -3.91 -0.91 -1.10
C TYR A 435 -3.35 -0.68 -2.53
N TYR A 436 -2.28 -1.36 -2.92
CA TYR A 436 -1.74 -1.28 -4.27
C TYR A 436 -2.69 -1.87 -5.33
N ASP A 437 -3.38 -2.97 -5.07
CA ASP A 437 -4.39 -3.54 -5.98
C ASP A 437 -5.52 -2.53 -6.26
N VAL A 438 -6.04 -1.87 -5.22
CA VAL A 438 -7.07 -0.84 -5.36
C VAL A 438 -6.55 0.33 -6.19
N ARG A 439 -5.32 0.76 -5.94
CA ARG A 439 -4.70 1.87 -6.65
C ARG A 439 -4.42 1.53 -8.11
N ASN A 440 -3.90 0.35 -8.40
CA ASN A 440 -3.67 -0.14 -9.76
C ASN A 440 -4.98 -0.16 -10.55
N ARG A 441 -6.08 -0.67 -9.98
CA ARG A 441 -7.38 -0.74 -10.67
C ARG A 441 -8.02 0.62 -10.93
N LYS A 442 -7.83 1.59 -10.03
CA LYS A 442 -8.48 2.90 -10.13
C LYS A 442 -7.66 3.92 -10.88
N GLU A 443 -6.35 3.86 -10.72
CA GLU A 443 -5.43 4.92 -11.14
C GLU A 443 -4.46 4.44 -12.22
N GLY A 444 -4.31 3.12 -12.43
CA GLY A 444 -3.29 2.58 -13.33
C GLY A 444 -1.88 2.86 -12.81
N PHE A 445 -1.69 2.77 -11.48
CA PHE A 445 -0.42 3.10 -10.82
C PHE A 445 0.75 2.22 -11.28
N ASP A 446 0.48 0.99 -11.71
CA ASP A 446 1.42 0.11 -12.39
C ASP A 446 2.01 0.75 -13.66
N LEU A 447 1.20 1.41 -14.48
CA LEU A 447 1.64 2.13 -15.68
C LEU A 447 2.52 3.34 -15.34
N GLU A 448 2.22 4.05 -14.24
CA GLU A 448 3.07 5.15 -13.77
C GLU A 448 4.44 4.65 -13.31
N MET A 449 4.49 3.46 -12.73
CA MET A 449 5.74 2.85 -12.30
C MET A 449 6.56 2.32 -13.46
N LEU A 450 5.93 1.67 -14.44
CA LEU A 450 6.59 1.28 -15.69
C LEU A 450 7.18 2.50 -16.41
N ALA A 451 6.42 3.60 -16.51
CA ALA A 451 6.90 4.83 -17.12
C ALA A 451 8.14 5.43 -16.42
N LYS A 452 8.26 5.27 -15.09
CA LYS A 452 9.43 5.72 -14.32
C LYS A 452 10.64 4.78 -14.43
N MET A 453 10.41 3.50 -14.67
CA MET A 453 11.48 2.52 -14.86
C MET A 453 12.14 2.67 -16.22
N ASP A 454 11.39 3.10 -17.25
CA ASP A 454 11.93 3.33 -18.61
C ASP A 454 12.68 4.67 -18.77
N GLU A 455 12.63 5.57 -17.78
CA GLU A 455 13.35 6.86 -17.77
C GLU A 455 14.77 6.76 -17.18
N TYR A 456 15.15 5.61 -16.61
CA TYR A 456 16.50 5.29 -16.11
C TYR A 456 17.16 4.23 -16.99
#